data_AF-A0A316MBM3-F1
#
_entry.id   AF-A0A316MBM3-F1
#
_cell.length_a   1.000
_cell.length_b   1.000
_cell.length_c   1.000
_cell.angle_alpha   90.00
_cell.angle_beta   90.00
_cell.angle_gamma   90.00
#
_symmetry.space_group_name_H-M   'P 1'
#
loop_
_entity.id
_entity.type
_entity.pdbx_description
1 polymer ?
#
loop_
_entity_poly.entity_id
_entity_poly.type
_entity_poly.pdbx_seq_one_letter_code
_entity_poly.pdbx_strand_id
1 'polypeptide(L)' 'MKITPIKIRRIVTGLDTNEAVEKLRISKSMLYKMEQGWQRPGTDLIARMAKLYGCTVDEIYEDLKITG' A
#
# COMPACT_ATOMS: atom_id res chain seq x y z
N MET A 1 11.16 -8.24 11.84
CA MET A 1 10.19 -7.39 11.09
C MET A 1 9.34 -8.29 10.23
N LYS A 2 8.02 -8.36 10.43
CA LYS A 2 7.13 -9.00 9.44
C LYS A 2 7.03 -8.07 8.24
N ILE A 3 7.45 -8.54 7.07
CA ILE A 3 7.22 -7.84 5.81
C ILE A 3 5.76 -8.08 5.45
N THR A 4 4.97 -7.03 5.31
CA THR A 4 3.56 -7.16 4.86
C THR A 4 3.50 -7.24 3.33
N PRO A 5 2.43 -7.82 2.77
CA PRO A 5 2.22 -7.86 1.32
C PRO A 5 2.32 -6.48 0.65
N ILE A 6 1.78 -5.43 1.27
CA ILE A 6 1.86 -4.05 0.79
C ILE A 6 3.31 -3.57 0.64
N LYS A 7 4.16 -3.89 1.62
CA LYS A 7 5.59 -3.55 1.54
C LYS A 7 6.29 -4.31 0.41
N ILE A 8 5.91 -5.56 0.17
CA ILE A 8 6.45 -6.37 -0.94
C ILE A 8 6.09 -5.72 -2.28
N ARG A 9 4.83 -5.33 -2.49
CA ARG A 9 4.39 -4.67 -3.73
C ARG A 9 5.23 -3.44 -4.05
N ARG A 10 5.46 -2.57 -3.06
CA ARG A 10 6.31 -1.39 -3.26
C ARG A 10 7.73 -1.77 -3.69
N ILE A 11 8.35 -2.73 -3.03
CA ILE A 11 9.73 -3.17 -3.33
C ILE A 11 9.81 -3.79 -4.74
N VAL A 12 8.86 -4.64 -5.11
CA VAL A 12 8.82 -5.28 -6.44
C VAL A 12 8.60 -4.26 -7.56
N THR A 13 7.85 -3.19 -7.29
CA THR A 13 7.68 -2.08 -8.24
C THR A 13 8.89 -1.16 -8.32
N GLY A 14 9.95 -1.43 -7.55
CA GLY A 14 11.19 -0.64 -7.55
C GLY A 14 11.05 0.73 -6.90
N LEU A 15 9.96 0.99 -6.16
CA LEU A 15 9.68 2.29 -5.56
C LEU A 15 10.37 2.42 -4.21
N ASP A 16 11.07 3.52 -4.01
CA ASP A 16 11.49 3.92 -2.67
C ASP A 16 10.31 4.47 -1.85
N THR A 17 10.55 4.68 -0.55
CA THR A 17 9.52 5.19 0.37
C THR A 17 9.04 6.59 -0.01
N ASN A 18 9.94 7.49 -0.43
CA ASN A 18 9.59 8.86 -0.79
C ASN A 18 8.75 8.89 -2.07
N GLU A 19 9.16 8.14 -3.10
CA GLU A 19 8.44 8.02 -4.36
C GLU A 19 7.04 7.46 -4.16
N ALA A 20 6.91 6.40 -3.34
CA ALA A 20 5.60 5.83 -3.04
C ALA A 20 4.70 6.82 -2.31
N VAL A 21 5.24 7.55 -1.33
CA VAL A 21 4.49 8.56 -0.56
C VAL A 21 4.01 9.71 -1.43
N GLU A 22 4.87 10.19 -2.34
CA GLU A 22 4.54 11.25 -3.29
C GLU A 22 3.48 10.80 -4.30
N LYS A 23 3.68 9.65 -4.95
CA LYS A 23 2.75 9.09 -5.94
C LYS A 23 1.39 8.73 -5.30
N LEU A 24 1.41 8.24 -4.07
CA LEU A 24 0.19 7.97 -3.28
C LEU A 24 -0.37 9.19 -2.56
N ARG A 25 0.25 10.37 -2.65
CA ARG A 25 -0.20 11.60 -1.98
C ARG A 25 -0.60 11.38 -0.50
N ILE A 26 0.22 10.66 0.24
CA ILE A 26 0.03 10.38 1.67
C ILE A 26 1.22 10.90 2.46
N SER A 27 1.25 10.67 3.77
CA SER A 27 2.44 10.90 4.58
C SER A 27 3.28 9.63 4.70
N LYS A 28 4.58 9.78 5.00
CA LYS A 28 5.47 8.65 5.34
C LYS A 28 4.94 7.81 6.49
N SER A 29 4.36 8.46 7.51
CA SER A 29 3.78 7.79 8.68
C SER A 29 2.60 6.89 8.27
N MET A 30 1.75 7.36 7.36
CA MET A 30 0.64 6.56 6.82
C MET A 30 1.13 5.35 6.04
N LEU A 31 2.12 5.52 5.14
CA LEU A 31 2.73 4.40 4.42
C LEU A 31 3.32 3.38 5.40
N TYR A 32 4.08 3.83 6.40
CA TYR A 32 4.70 2.95 7.38
C TYR A 32 3.68 2.14 8.19
N LYS A 33 2.59 2.76 8.64
CA LYS A 33 1.50 2.06 9.33
C LYS A 33 0.83 1.02 8.44
N MET A 34 0.61 1.32 7.16
CA MET A 34 0.06 0.36 6.19
C MET A 34 1.03 -0.80 5.94
N GLU A 35 2.31 -0.52 5.74
CA GLU A 35 3.36 -1.54 5.58
C GLU A 35 3.58 -2.41 6.81
N GLN A 36 3.01 -2.05 7.95
CA GLN A 36 3.01 -2.84 9.17
C GLN A 36 1.65 -3.47 9.48
N GLY A 37 0.61 -3.16 8.70
CA GLY A 37 -0.75 -3.67 8.89
C GLY A 37 -1.57 -2.98 10.00
N TRP A 38 -1.17 -1.80 10.46
CA TRP A 38 -1.85 -1.06 11.55
C TRP A 38 -2.95 -0.13 11.05
N GLN A 39 -2.96 0.20 9.76
CA GLN A 39 -3.88 1.18 9.21
C GLN A 39 -4.54 0.66 7.93
N ARG A 40 -5.87 0.79 7.89
CA ARG A 40 -6.68 0.51 6.71
C ARG A 40 -6.89 1.80 5.92
N PRO A 41 -6.39 1.90 4.67
CA PRO A 41 -6.66 3.03 3.81
C PRO A 41 -8.13 3.09 3.35
N GLY A 42 -8.59 4.28 2.96
CA GLY A 42 -9.89 4.44 2.31
C GLY A 42 -9.90 3.90 0.87
N THR A 43 -11.10 3.71 0.32
CA THR A 43 -11.34 3.16 -1.03
C THR A 43 -10.58 3.91 -2.14
N ASP A 44 -10.54 5.25 -2.10
CA ASP A 44 -9.78 6.08 -3.05
C ASP A 44 -8.28 5.77 -3.03
N LEU A 45 -7.70 5.64 -1.84
CA LEU A 45 -6.28 5.34 -1.70
C LEU A 45 -5.98 3.91 -2.16
N ILE A 46 -6.86 2.95 -1.88
CA ILE A 46 -6.75 1.59 -2.39
C ILE A 46 -6.71 1.57 -3.93
N ALA A 47 -7.59 2.33 -4.59
CA ALA A 47 -7.59 2.44 -6.05
C ALA A 47 -6.27 3.03 -6.59
N ARG A 48 -5.71 4.04 -5.91
CA ARG A 48 -4.41 4.62 -6.26
C ARG A 48 -3.24 3.65 -6.03
N MET A 49 -3.30 2.86 -4.95
CA MET A 49 -2.30 1.81 -4.68
C MET A 49 -2.34 0.72 -5.74
N ALA A 50 -3.53 0.24 -6.12
CA ALA A 50 -3.72 -0.74 -7.18
C ALA A 50 -3.07 -0.27 -8.48
N LYS A 51 -3.38 0.97 -8.90
CA LYS A 51 -2.78 1.60 -10.09
C LYS A 51 -1.26 1.76 -9.98
N LEU A 52 -0.75 2.23 -8.84
CA LEU A 52 0.68 2.47 -8.65
C LEU A 52 1.49 1.17 -8.64
N TYR A 53 0.96 0.13 -8.02
CA TYR A 53 1.65 -1.15 -7.86
C TYR A 53 1.36 -2.14 -9.00
N GLY A 54 0.55 -1.76 -9.99
CA GLY A 54 0.25 -2.60 -11.15
C GLY A 54 -0.57 -3.84 -10.80
N CYS A 55 -1.53 -3.72 -9.88
CA CYS A 55 -2.38 -4.81 -9.43
C CYS A 55 -3.84 -4.39 -9.33
N THR A 56 -4.72 -5.33 -9.01
CA THR A 56 -6.15 -5.07 -8.86
C THR A 56 -6.48 -4.48 -7.48
N VAL A 57 -7.66 -3.87 -7.39
CA VAL A 57 -8.18 -3.36 -6.11
C VAL A 57 -8.43 -4.51 -5.11
N ASP A 58 -8.91 -5.66 -5.60
CA ASP A 58 -9.19 -6.84 -4.78
C ASP A 58 -7.92 -7.40 -4.14
N GLU A 59 -6.83 -7.49 -4.91
CA GLU A 59 -5.51 -7.85 -4.40
C GLU A 59 -5.02 -6.92 -3.28
N ILE A 60 -5.31 -5.63 -3.36
CA ILE A 60 -4.95 -4.68 -2.29
C ILE A 60 -5.83 -4.91 -1.04
N TYR A 61 -7.11 -5.23 -1.20
CA TYR A 61 -7.98 -5.58 -0.08
C TYR A 61 -7.52 -6.86 0.63
N GLU A 62 -7.14 -7.89 -0.14
CA GLU A 62 -6.57 -9.15 0.38
C GLU A 62 -5.29 -8.90 1.16
N ASP A 63 -4.36 -8.12 0.59
CA ASP A 63 -3.08 -7.75 1.21
C ASP A 63 -3.25 -7.02 2.55
N LEU A 64 -4.27 -6.17 2.63
CA LEU A 64 -4.63 -5.41 3.83
C LEU A 64 -5.50 -6.20 4.80
N LYS A 65 -5.87 -7.45 4.48
CA LYS A 65 -6.80 -8.29 5.24
C LYS A 65 -8.09 -7.55 5.58
N ILE A 66 -8.61 -6.82 4.60
CA ILE A 66 -9.90 -6.17 4.70
C ILE A 66 -10.91 -7.17 4.13
N THR A 67 -11.48 -7.98 5.01
CA THR A 67 -12.68 -8.77 4.72
C THR A 67 -13.89 -7.89 4.97
N GLY A 68 -14.70 -7.67 3.93
CA GLY A 68 -16.05 -7.12 4.06
C GLY A 68 -17.00 -8.13 4.72
#